data_AF-A0A5B7GQE0-F1
#
_entry.id   AF-A0A5B7GQE0-F1
#
_cell.length_a   1.000
_cell.length_b   1.000
_cell.length_c   1.000
_cell.angle_alpha   90.00
_cell.angle_beta   90.00
_cell.angle_gamma   90.00
#
_symmetry.space_group_name_H-M   'P 1'
#
loop_
_entity.id
_entity.type
_entity.pdbx_description
1 polymer ?
#
loop_
_entity_poly.entity_id
_entity_poly.type
_entity_poly.pdbx_seq_one_letter_code
_entity_poly.pdbx_strand_id
1 'polypeptide(L)'
;MTEAIVRVCWKCGKRFIKDDGCNKMVCPCGAMMCYICKKGIRGYDHFDGNHPPKDPRKCPLWSNSVITHAEEVRAEVLRLQEELDPSVTLFHNPLQDLPEVSIVVH
;
A
#
# COMPACT_ATOMS: atom_id res chain seq x y z
N MET A 1 -11.72 -6.08 6.15
CA MET A 1 -10.37 -5.51 5.97
C MET A 1 -9.64 -6.37 4.94
N THR A 2 -9.14 -5.78 3.85
CA THR A 2 -8.63 -6.53 2.69
C THR A 2 -7.17 -6.94 2.88
N GLU A 3 -6.76 -8.06 2.28
CA GLU A 3 -5.36 -8.51 2.30
C GLU A 3 -4.41 -7.51 1.60
N ALA A 4 -4.92 -6.74 0.64
CA ALA A 4 -4.16 -5.80 -0.17
C ALA A 4 -3.44 -4.71 0.65
N ILE A 5 -4.06 -4.25 1.74
CA ILE A 5 -3.53 -3.18 2.61
C ILE A 5 -2.72 -3.71 3.80
N VAL A 6 -2.71 -5.03 3.99
CA VAL A 6 -1.94 -5.66 5.08
C VAL A 6 -0.47 -5.69 4.72
N ARG A 7 0.37 -5.34 5.69
CA ARG A 7 1.82 -5.49 5.61
C ARG A 7 2.28 -6.62 6.52
N VAL A 8 3.26 -7.36 6.02
CA VAL A 8 3.88 -8.49 6.70
C VAL A 8 5.31 -8.12 7.03
N CYS A 9 5.70 -8.23 8.30
CA CYS A 9 7.08 -7.99 8.69
C CYS A 9 8.01 -8.94 7.95
N TRP A 10 8.96 -8.40 7.19
CA TRP A 10 9.95 -9.19 6.45
C TRP A 10 10.83 -10.08 7.34
N LYS A 11 10.94 -9.78 8.64
CA LYS A 11 11.77 -10.53 9.59
C LYS A 11 11.00 -11.62 10.33
N CYS A 12 9.81 -11.32 10.87
CA CYS A 12 9.09 -12.23 11.76
C CYS A 12 7.68 -12.62 11.29
N GLY A 13 7.22 -12.12 10.13
CA GLY A 13 5.91 -12.47 9.59
C GLY A 13 4.71 -11.82 10.28
N LYS A 14 4.91 -10.99 11.33
CA LYS A 14 3.79 -10.30 11.98
C LYS A 14 3.06 -9.38 11.00
N ARG A 15 1.73 -9.47 11.00
CA ARG A 15 0.81 -8.72 10.13
C ARG A 15 0.36 -7.44 10.81
N PHE A 16 0.33 -6.33 10.08
CA PHE A 16 -0.12 -5.02 10.58
C PHE A 16 -0.51 -4.10 9.42
N ILE A 17 -1.23 -3.02 9.74
CA ILE A 17 -1.65 -1.99 8.77
C ILE A 17 -1.10 -0.66 9.25
N LYS A 18 -0.77 0.21 8.29
CA LYS A 18 -0.40 1.58 8.58
C LYS A 18 -1.68 2.42 8.66
N ASP A 19 -1.92 3.05 9.80
CA ASP A 19 -3.05 3.96 9.99
C ASP A 19 -2.66 5.38 9.54
N ASP A 20 -1.62 5.96 10.14
CA ASP A 20 -1.09 7.29 9.79
C ASP A 20 0.45 7.35 9.91
N GLY A 21 1.06 8.46 9.48
CA GLY A 21 2.49 8.74 9.63
C GLY A 21 3.32 8.54 8.36
N CYS A 22 4.65 8.54 8.52
CA CYS A 22 5.59 8.34 7.42
C CYS A 22 5.67 6.87 6.97
N ASN A 23 6.28 6.62 5.81
CA ASN A 23 6.42 5.28 5.22
C ASN A 23 7.49 4.39 5.90
N LYS A 24 8.19 4.89 6.93
CA LYS A 24 9.08 4.09 7.78
C LYS A 24 8.27 3.37 8.86
N MET A 25 8.14 2.05 8.74
CA MET A 25 7.45 1.22 9.73
C MET A 25 8.44 0.50 10.65
N VAL A 26 8.05 0.32 11.91
CA VAL A 26 8.82 -0.44 12.90
C VAL A 26 7.94 -1.54 13.46
N CYS A 27 8.37 -2.78 13.28
CA CYS A 27 7.69 -3.94 13.85
C CYS A 27 8.03 -4.05 15.35
N PRO A 28 7.12 -4.57 16.21
CA PRO A 28 7.45 -4.88 17.60
C PRO A 28 8.66 -5.81 17.81
N CYS A 29 9.09 -6.56 16.78
CA CYS A 29 10.33 -7.36 16.83
C CYS A 29 11.62 -6.54 16.60
N GLY A 30 11.49 -5.22 16.44
CA GLY A 30 12.58 -4.27 16.19
C GLY A 30 12.95 -4.09 14.71
N ALA A 31 12.40 -4.89 13.79
CA ALA A 31 12.68 -4.74 12.36
C ALA A 31 12.05 -3.47 11.79
N MET A 32 12.82 -2.74 10.97
CA MET A 32 12.33 -1.58 10.21
C MET A 32 12.05 -1.96 8.76
N MET A 33 11.00 -1.41 8.17
CA MET A 33 10.63 -1.68 6.79
C MET A 33 9.89 -0.52 6.14
N CYS A 34 9.92 -0.47 4.80
CA CYS A 34 9.17 0.51 4.03
C CYS A 34 7.72 0.06 3.82
N TYR A 35 6.77 0.97 4.03
CA TYR A 35 5.35 0.74 3.77
C TYR A 35 5.04 0.51 2.29
N ILE A 36 5.72 1.23 1.40
CA ILE A 36 5.47 1.20 -0.06
C ILE A 36 6.06 -0.06 -0.69
N CYS A 37 7.38 -0.24 -0.59
CA CYS A 37 8.07 -1.33 -1.29
C CYS A 37 8.20 -2.62 -0.47
N LYS A 38 7.74 -2.62 0.80
CA LYS A 38 7.74 -3.79 1.72
C LYS A 38 9.13 -4.33 2.09
N LYS A 39 10.22 -3.68 1.64
CA LYS A 39 11.60 -4.08 1.93
C LYS A 39 12.04 -3.71 3.35
N GLY A 40 12.96 -4.49 3.91
CA GLY A 40 13.69 -4.12 5.11
C GLY A 40 14.61 -2.94 4.86
N ILE A 41 14.70 -2.02 5.83
CA ILE A 41 15.46 -0.76 5.70
C ILE A 41 16.26 -0.49 6.97
N ARG A 42 17.15 0.51 6.91
CA ARG A 42 17.86 1.07 8.05
C ARG A 42 17.55 2.55 8.14
N GLY A 43 16.95 2.99 9.25
CA GLY A 43 16.65 4.41 9.47
C GLY A 43 15.81 5.03 8.35
N TYR A 44 16.25 6.20 7.87
CA TYR A 44 15.54 6.99 6.85
C TYR A 44 16.26 7.05 5.50
N ASP A 45 17.42 6.40 5.32
CA ASP A 45 18.23 6.50 4.10
C ASP A 45 17.50 6.02 2.84
N HIS A 46 16.53 5.13 3.03
CA HIS A 46 15.66 4.60 1.98
C HIS A 46 14.69 5.64 1.40
N PHE A 47 14.44 6.75 2.10
CA PHE A 47 13.41 7.70 1.73
C PHE A 47 13.96 9.00 1.15
N ASP A 48 13.14 9.60 0.29
CA ASP A 48 13.27 10.98 -0.16
C ASP A 48 12.11 11.80 0.43
N GLY A 49 12.41 13.01 0.89
CA GLY A 49 11.39 13.93 1.41
C GLY A 49 10.53 14.57 0.32
N ASN A 50 10.96 14.51 -0.94
CA ASN A 50 10.20 15.01 -2.08
C ASN A 50 9.11 14.03 -2.50
N HIS A 51 8.01 14.56 -3.02
CA HIS A 51 6.93 13.80 -3.63
C HIS A 51 6.65 14.39 -5.03
N PRO A 52 7.02 13.69 -6.13
CA PRO A 52 7.70 12.40 -6.17
C PRO A 52 9.18 12.47 -5.69
N PRO A 53 9.80 11.33 -5.33
CA PRO A 53 11.23 11.25 -5.02
C PRO A 53 12.11 11.78 -6.16
N LYS A 54 13.21 12.46 -5.83
CA LYS A 54 14.19 12.90 -6.84
C LYS A 54 15.07 11.75 -7.31
N ASP A 55 15.45 10.85 -6.39
CA ASP A 55 16.14 9.60 -6.74
C ASP A 55 15.10 8.49 -6.95
N PRO A 56 14.97 7.92 -8.16
CA PRO A 56 14.00 6.86 -8.46
C PRO A 56 14.26 5.56 -7.68
N ARG A 57 15.43 5.41 -7.04
CA ARG A 57 15.75 4.26 -6.17
C ARG A 57 15.20 4.43 -4.75
N LYS A 58 14.71 5.61 -4.39
CA LYS A 58 14.16 5.92 -3.05
C LYS A 58 12.64 5.94 -3.08
N CYS A 59 12.03 5.58 -1.96
CA CYS A 59 10.58 5.73 -1.77
C CYS A 59 10.26 7.11 -1.18
N PRO A 60 9.05 7.66 -1.43
CA PRO A 60 8.65 8.89 -0.77
C PRO A 60 8.50 8.66 0.74
N LEU A 61 8.99 9.60 1.53
CA LEU A 61 8.88 9.53 2.99
C LEU A 61 7.43 9.61 3.46
N TRP A 62 6.60 10.37 2.75
CA TRP A 62 5.18 10.52 3.02
C TRP A 62 4.34 10.22 1.78
N SER A 63 3.19 9.63 2.00
CA SER A 63 2.16 9.39 0.98
C SER A 63 0.77 9.43 1.61
N ASN A 64 -0.23 9.71 0.78
CA ASN A 64 -1.62 9.61 1.20
C ASN A 64 -2.01 8.13 1.29
N SER A 65 -2.13 7.62 2.53
CA SER A 65 -2.40 6.21 2.77
C SER A 65 -3.81 5.80 2.32
N VAL A 66 -4.78 6.73 2.33
CA VAL A 66 -6.14 6.48 1.80
C VAL A 66 -6.09 6.17 0.31
N ILE A 67 -5.35 6.98 -0.46
CA ILE A 67 -5.19 6.78 -1.90
C ILE A 67 -4.44 5.47 -2.18
N THR A 68 -3.29 5.26 -1.53
CA THR A 68 -2.51 4.03 -1.71
C THR A 68 -3.33 2.78 -1.39
N HIS A 69 -4.06 2.77 -0.27
CA HIS A 69 -4.93 1.66 0.09
C HIS A 69 -6.02 1.41 -0.96
N ALA A 70 -6.68 2.47 -1.44
CA ALA A 70 -7.73 2.34 -2.43
C ALA A 70 -7.20 1.80 -3.77
N GLU A 71 -6.00 2.22 -4.18
CA GLU A 71 -5.31 1.68 -5.37
C GLU A 71 -4.97 0.20 -5.21
N GLU A 72 -4.44 -0.19 -4.05
CA GLU A 72 -4.11 -1.60 -3.76
C GLU A 72 -5.35 -2.49 -3.75
N VAL A 73 -6.45 -2.02 -3.16
CA VAL A 73 -7.72 -2.76 -3.19
C VAL A 73 -8.27 -2.85 -4.60
N ARG A 74 -8.26 -1.76 -5.38
CA ARG A 74 -8.67 -1.79 -6.79
C ARG A 74 -7.87 -2.82 -7.59
N ALA A 75 -6.55 -2.79 -7.48
CA ALA A 75 -5.68 -3.72 -8.21
C ALA A 75 -5.99 -5.18 -7.87
N GLU A 76 -6.20 -5.49 -6.58
CA GLU A 76 -6.54 -6.84 -6.16
C GLU A 76 -7.94 -7.27 -6.63
N VAL A 77 -8.94 -6.39 -6.56
CA VAL A 77 -10.29 -6.68 -7.05
C VAL A 77 -10.27 -6.94 -8.56
N LEU A 78 -9.56 -6.12 -9.34
CA LEU A 78 -9.43 -6.32 -10.78
C LEU A 78 -8.76 -7.65 -11.12
N ARG A 79 -7.66 -7.99 -10.42
CA ARG A 79 -6.98 -9.29 -10.58
C ARG A 79 -7.92 -10.46 -10.30
N LEU A 80 -8.69 -10.39 -9.21
CA LEU A 80 -9.66 -11.43 -8.87
C LEU A 80 -10.80 -11.51 -9.89
N GLN A 81 -11.25 -10.38 -10.44
CA GLN A 81 -12.28 -10.34 -11.47
C GLN A 81 -11.83 -11.00 -12.78
N GLU A 82 -10.55 -10.88 -13.16
CA GLU A 82 -9.98 -11.58 -14.31
C GLU A 82 -10.00 -13.11 -14.15
N GLU A 83 -9.97 -13.60 -12.91
CA GLU A 83 -10.03 -15.03 -12.57
C GLU A 83 -11.46 -15.57 -12.43
N LEU A 84 -12.49 -14.69 -12.43
CA LEU A 84 -13.88 -15.10 -12.31
C LEU A 84 -14.40 -15.72 -13.61
N ASP A 85 -15.25 -16.73 -13.46
CA ASP A 85 -16.03 -17.27 -14.57
C ASP A 85 -16.96 -16.17 -15.13
N PRO A 86 -16.98 -15.92 -16.45
CA PRO A 86 -17.84 -14.90 -17.06
C PRO A 86 -19.35 -15.06 -16.81
N SER A 87 -19.80 -16.25 -16.40
CA SER A 87 -21.19 -16.52 -16.02
C SER A 87 -21.53 -16.10 -14.58
N VAL A 88 -20.53 -15.75 -13.77
CA VAL A 88 -20.71 -15.29 -12.39
C VAL A 88 -21.05 -13.79 -12.38
N THR A 89 -22.24 -13.47 -11.87
CA THR A 89 -22.63 -12.09 -11.58
C THR A 89 -22.32 -11.75 -10.13
N LEU A 90 -21.53 -10.72 -9.90
CA LEU A 90 -21.29 -10.19 -8.55
C LEU A 90 -22.52 -9.42 -8.06
N PHE A 91 -23.05 -9.82 -6.90
CA PHE A 91 -24.18 -9.12 -6.26
C PHE A 91 -23.81 -7.77 -5.64
N HIS A 92 -22.56 -7.62 -5.20
CA HIS A 92 -22.02 -6.38 -4.64
C HIS A 92 -20.76 -6.00 -5.39
N ASN A 93 -20.67 -4.73 -5.81
CA ASN A 93 -19.48 -4.19 -6.43
C ASN A 93 -18.45 -3.81 -5.36
N PRO A 94 -17.32 -4.51 -5.22
CA PRO A 94 -16.32 -4.22 -4.19
C PRO A 94 -15.59 -2.88 -4.40
N LEU A 95 -15.77 -2.24 -5.56
CA LEU A 95 -15.16 -0.95 -5.90
C LEU A 95 -16.05 0.25 -5.59
N GLN A 96 -17.33 0.02 -5.26
CA GLN A 96 -18.33 1.09 -5.16
C GLN A 96 -18.02 2.11 -4.04
N ASP A 97 -17.41 1.66 -2.95
CA ASP A 97 -17.13 2.50 -1.77
C ASP A 97 -15.67 3.01 -1.72
N LEU A 98 -14.86 2.74 -2.75
CA LEU A 98 -13.48 3.21 -2.80
C LEU A 98 -13.44 4.67 -3.28
N PRO A 99 -12.60 5.53 -2.68
CA PRO A 99 -12.48 6.92 -3.11
C PRO A 99 -12.02 7.00 -4.57
N GLU A 100 -12.68 7.85 -5.35
CA GLU A 100 -12.22 8.20 -6.69
C GLU A 100 -10.88 8.92 -6.58
N VAL A 101 -9.86 8.37 -7.22
CA VAL A 101 -8.54 9.01 -7.28
C VAL A 101 -8.59 9.99 -8.44
N SER A 102 -9.04 11.21 -8.18
CA SER A 102 -8.72 12.31 -9.07
C SER A 102 -7.22 12.56 -8.93
N ILE A 103 -6.47 12.36 -10.01
CA ILE A 103 -5.09 12.82 -10.07
C ILE A 103 -5.20 14.34 -10.00
N VAL A 104 -5.08 14.91 -8.80
CA VAL A 104 -4.88 16.34 -8.65
C VAL A 104 -3.44 16.60 -9.05
N VAL A 105 -3.24 16.76 -10.37
CA VAL A 105 -2.02 17.33 -10.94
C VAL A 105 -1.99 18.78 -10.47
N HIS A 106 -1.25 19.05 -9.41
CA HIS A 106 -0.82 20.41 -9.07
C HIS A 106 0.69 20.47 -9.25
#